data_AF-A0A7C6ZGF6-F1
#
_entry.id   AF-A0A7C6ZGF6-F1
#
_cell.length_a   1.000
_cell.length_b   1.000
_cell.length_c   1.000
_cell.angle_alpha   90.00
_cell.angle_beta   90.00
_cell.angle_gamma   90.00
#
_symmetry.space_group_name_H-M   'P 1'
#
loop_
_entity.id
_entity.type
_entity.pdbx_description
1 polymer ?
#
loop_
_entity_poly.entity_id
_entity_poly.type
_entity_poly.pdbx_seq_one_letter_code
_entity_poly.pdbx_strand_id
1 'polypeptide(L)'
;MESFEEFFHSPEPDRDKFLSRLFGIFNEEVVRHWCGCSQASYEDLGRPTLRVPGERRGHTLDFTFRSRETGKVYVAELKCEIEFMGYRYMRLQNGDELRHHSGEAFRKLLLAAKDPKAVEVSVGGKPMAVDGAVLVWGAVTSDGREAVMREYGFADVLSLEVMLGDLRAWAPPGWQKRIERLRRYSNQLFDYLLGTG
;
A
#
# COMPACT_ATOMS: atom_id res chain seq x y z
N MET A 1 -4.01 -20.19 7.85
CA MET A 1 -4.66 -18.98 7.29
C MET A 1 -4.31 -19.00 5.81
N GLU A 2 -5.31 -18.89 4.95
CA GLU A 2 -5.10 -18.83 3.49
C GLU A 2 -4.20 -17.62 3.17
N SER A 3 -3.20 -17.84 2.31
CA SER A 3 -2.32 -16.80 1.80
C SER A 3 -3.08 -15.86 0.85
N PHE A 4 -2.51 -14.69 0.62
CA PHE A 4 -3.06 -13.72 -0.33
C PHE A 4 -3.16 -14.32 -1.74
N GLU A 5 -2.18 -15.15 -2.11
CA GLU A 5 -2.11 -15.86 -3.38
C GLU A 5 -3.22 -16.91 -3.52
N GLU A 6 -3.34 -17.80 -2.53
CA GLU A 6 -4.42 -18.80 -2.51
C GLU A 6 -5.81 -18.15 -2.59
N PHE A 7 -6.01 -16.99 -1.95
CA PHE A 7 -7.30 -16.31 -2.00
C PHE A 7 -7.57 -15.60 -3.32
N PHE A 8 -6.60 -14.96 -3.97
CA PHE A 8 -6.85 -14.14 -5.18
C PHE A 8 -6.52 -14.85 -6.50
N HIS A 9 -5.98 -16.06 -6.46
CA HIS A 9 -5.66 -16.85 -7.65
C HIS A 9 -6.37 -18.21 -7.59
N SER A 10 -7.29 -18.43 -8.51
CA SER A 10 -8.15 -19.61 -8.58
C SER A 10 -8.31 -20.10 -10.02
N PRO A 11 -8.95 -21.27 -10.23
CA PRO A 11 -9.34 -21.72 -11.57
C PRO A 11 -10.45 -20.87 -12.23
N GLU A 12 -10.96 -19.82 -11.57
CA GLU A 12 -12.03 -18.94 -12.06
C GLU A 12 -11.51 -17.50 -12.31
N PRO A 13 -10.94 -17.20 -13.49
CA PRO A 13 -10.30 -15.91 -13.76
C PRO A 13 -11.22 -14.69 -13.62
N ASP A 14 -12.51 -14.84 -13.95
CA ASP A 14 -13.48 -13.76 -13.81
C ASP A 14 -13.71 -13.39 -12.33
N ARG A 15 -13.70 -14.39 -11.44
CA ARG A 15 -13.81 -14.19 -10.00
C ARG A 15 -12.56 -13.51 -9.46
N ASP A 16 -11.36 -13.93 -9.87
CA ASP A 16 -10.10 -13.32 -9.45
C ASP A 16 -10.00 -11.86 -9.89
N LYS A 17 -10.34 -11.58 -11.15
CA LYS A 17 -10.38 -10.22 -11.70
C LYS A 17 -11.40 -9.34 -10.99
N PHE A 18 -12.59 -9.88 -10.70
CA PHE A 18 -13.61 -9.17 -9.94
C PHE A 18 -13.10 -8.80 -8.55
N LEU A 19 -12.55 -9.77 -7.81
CA LEU A 19 -12.07 -9.54 -6.45
C LEU A 19 -10.85 -8.62 -6.39
N SER A 20 -9.89 -8.78 -7.31
CA SER A 20 -8.73 -7.89 -7.44
C SER A 20 -9.15 -6.44 -7.64
N ARG A 21 -10.10 -6.19 -8.55
CA ARG A 21 -10.65 -4.84 -8.79
C ARG A 21 -11.41 -4.31 -7.60
N LEU A 22 -12.27 -5.12 -6.99
CA LEU A 22 -13.03 -4.73 -5.81
C LEU A 22 -12.10 -4.39 -4.63
N PHE A 23 -11.07 -5.21 -4.40
CA PHE A 23 -10.07 -4.98 -3.37
C PHE A 23 -9.27 -3.70 -3.64
N GLY A 24 -8.91 -3.45 -4.91
CA GLY A 24 -8.23 -2.22 -5.34
C GLY A 24 -8.97 -0.93 -4.99
N ILE A 25 -10.30 -0.98 -4.75
CA ILE A 25 -11.08 0.20 -4.35
C ILE A 25 -10.77 0.62 -2.90
N PHE A 26 -10.38 -0.31 -2.03
CA PHE A 26 -10.24 -0.05 -0.59
C PHE A 26 -8.92 -0.55 0.02
N ASN A 27 -7.98 -1.05 -0.77
CA ASN A 27 -6.72 -1.62 -0.27
C ASN A 27 -5.90 -0.62 0.57
N GLU A 28 -5.95 0.68 0.26
CA GLU A 28 -5.32 1.70 1.09
C GLU A 28 -5.93 1.81 2.48
N GLU A 29 -7.21 1.47 2.64
CA GLU A 29 -7.87 1.49 3.94
C GLU A 29 -7.37 0.38 4.87
N VAL A 30 -6.87 -0.73 4.32
CA VAL A 30 -6.15 -1.74 5.09
C VAL A 30 -4.97 -1.08 5.80
N VAL A 31 -4.15 -0.34 5.05
CA VAL A 31 -2.98 0.36 5.58
C VAL A 31 -3.39 1.37 6.64
N ARG A 32 -4.39 2.21 6.36
CA ARG A 32 -4.87 3.23 7.32
C ARG A 32 -5.41 2.62 8.61
N HIS A 33 -6.20 1.55 8.52
CA HIS A 33 -6.70 0.84 9.70
C HIS A 33 -5.57 0.16 10.48
N TRP A 34 -4.59 -0.42 9.78
CA TRP A 34 -3.41 -1.02 10.40
C TRP A 34 -2.60 0.05 11.15
N CYS A 35 -2.25 1.16 10.50
CA CYS A 35 -1.56 2.29 11.13
C CYS A 35 -2.31 2.91 12.32
N GLY A 36 -3.64 2.82 12.34
CA GLY A 36 -4.48 3.26 13.44
C GLY A 36 -4.42 2.37 14.68
N CYS A 37 -3.87 1.16 14.59
CA CYS A 37 -3.68 0.28 15.73
C CYS A 37 -2.42 0.67 16.50
N SER A 38 -2.48 0.61 17.84
CA SER A 38 -1.32 0.89 18.70
C SER A 38 -0.16 -0.10 18.53
N GLN A 39 -0.46 -1.30 18.03
CA GLN A 39 0.49 -2.38 17.81
C GLN A 39 1.27 -2.24 16.49
N ALA A 40 0.77 -1.44 15.54
CA ALA A 40 1.44 -1.25 14.26
C ALA A 40 2.75 -0.47 14.44
N SER A 41 3.78 -0.82 13.67
CA SER A 41 5.10 -0.17 13.76
C SER A 41 5.10 1.27 13.21
N TYR A 42 4.09 1.62 12.43
CA TYR A 42 3.93 2.96 11.86
C TYR A 42 2.55 3.55 12.17
N GLU A 43 2.50 4.88 12.18
CA GLU A 43 1.26 5.64 12.06
C GLU A 43 1.22 6.44 10.76
N ASP A 44 0.03 6.66 10.22
CA ASP A 44 -0.20 7.43 8.99
C ASP A 44 -0.42 8.91 9.33
N LEU A 45 0.41 9.79 8.75
CA LEU A 45 0.31 11.24 8.86
C LEU A 45 -0.49 11.87 7.69
N GLY A 46 -0.89 11.08 6.70
CA GLY A 46 -1.65 11.49 5.53
C GLY A 46 -0.84 11.49 4.23
N ARG A 47 -1.51 11.83 3.13
CA ARG A 47 -0.92 11.82 1.77
C ARG A 47 0.14 12.93 1.59
N PRO A 48 1.38 12.59 1.23
CA PRO A 48 2.41 13.59 0.95
C PRO A 48 2.31 14.05 -0.50
N THR A 49 2.69 15.30 -0.75
CA THR A 49 3.01 15.81 -2.08
C THR A 49 4.51 16.06 -2.18
N LEU A 50 5.16 15.41 -3.14
CA LEU A 50 6.60 15.46 -3.40
C LEU A 50 6.88 16.39 -4.58
N ARG A 51 7.93 17.20 -4.46
CA ARG A 51 8.50 18.03 -5.52
C ARG A 51 10.03 17.88 -5.52
N VAL A 52 10.64 17.93 -6.69
CA VAL A 52 12.08 18.23 -6.78
C VAL A 52 12.23 19.76 -6.70
N PRO A 53 13.28 20.31 -6.05
CA PRO A 53 13.50 21.75 -5.99
C PRO A 53 13.40 22.41 -7.38
N GLY A 54 12.58 23.44 -7.47
CA GLY A 54 12.30 24.17 -8.72
C GLY A 54 11.08 23.68 -9.51
N GLU A 55 10.48 22.53 -9.17
CA GLU A 55 9.24 22.08 -9.79
C GLU A 55 8.02 22.87 -9.30
N ARG A 56 7.18 23.32 -10.25
CA ARG A 56 5.91 23.98 -9.91
C ARG A 56 4.82 23.00 -9.46
N ARG A 57 4.80 21.79 -10.02
CA ARG A 57 3.78 20.77 -9.77
C ARG A 57 4.40 19.59 -9.03
N GLY A 58 3.77 19.18 -7.93
CA GLY A 58 4.16 17.99 -7.19
C GLY A 58 3.37 16.74 -7.59
N HIS A 59 3.81 15.61 -7.06
CA HIS A 59 3.11 14.32 -7.18
C HIS A 59 2.73 13.83 -5.79
N THR A 60 1.49 13.36 -5.67
CA THR A 60 0.97 12.83 -4.41
C THR A 60 1.22 11.34 -4.32
N LEU A 61 1.75 10.88 -3.19
CA LEU A 61 1.85 9.46 -2.87
C LEU A 61 0.71 9.05 -1.91
N ASP A 62 0.64 7.77 -1.59
CA ASP A 62 -0.45 7.21 -0.81
C ASP A 62 -0.41 7.55 0.68
N PHE A 63 0.79 7.56 1.29
CA PHE A 63 0.93 7.76 2.74
C PHE A 63 2.21 8.48 3.12
N THR A 64 2.21 8.99 4.35
CA THR A 64 3.41 9.41 5.06
C THR A 64 3.41 8.66 6.38
N PHE A 65 4.41 7.83 6.62
CA PHE A 65 4.51 7.05 7.84
C PHE A 65 5.44 7.70 8.84
N ARG A 66 5.08 7.64 10.12
CA ARG A 66 6.03 7.86 11.21
C ARG A 66 6.26 6.55 11.95
N SER A 67 7.53 6.12 12.04
CA SER A 67 7.92 4.98 12.85
C SER A 67 7.62 5.28 14.31
N ARG A 68 6.83 4.42 14.96
CA ARG A 68 6.52 4.57 16.39
C ARG A 68 7.75 4.34 17.27
N GLU A 69 8.67 3.49 16.82
CA GLU A 69 9.90 3.16 17.54
C GLU A 69 10.93 4.29 17.49
N THR A 70 11.15 4.87 16.32
CA THR A 70 12.28 5.80 16.09
C THR A 70 11.85 7.25 15.93
N GLY A 71 10.56 7.52 15.69
CA GLY A 71 10.05 8.84 15.35
C GLY A 71 10.39 9.32 13.93
N LYS A 72 11.16 8.54 13.16
CA LYS A 72 11.51 8.87 11.77
C LYS A 72 10.29 8.88 10.86
N VAL A 73 10.31 9.75 9.86
CA VAL A 73 9.19 10.00 8.94
C VAL A 73 9.56 9.53 7.53
N TYR A 74 8.67 8.80 6.87
CA TYR A 74 8.91 8.22 5.56
C TYR A 74 7.74 8.54 4.63
N VAL A 75 8.02 8.91 3.39
CA VAL A 75 6.99 8.88 2.35
C VAL A 75 6.73 7.43 1.94
N ALA A 76 5.49 7.09 1.60
CA ALA A 76 5.16 5.73 1.22
C ALA A 76 4.15 5.66 0.08
N GLU A 77 4.32 4.63 -0.73
CA GLU A 77 3.45 4.33 -1.88
C GLU A 77 2.99 2.88 -1.79
N LEU A 78 1.72 2.64 -2.09
CA LEU A 78 1.17 1.31 -2.23
C LEU A 78 1.16 0.88 -3.70
N LYS A 79 1.67 -0.32 -3.93
CA LYS A 79 1.57 -1.02 -5.20
C LYS A 79 1.01 -2.42 -4.95
N CYS A 80 -0.25 -2.60 -5.29
CA CYS A 80 -0.95 -3.87 -5.13
C CYS A 80 -1.36 -4.37 -6.51
N GLU A 81 -0.54 -5.24 -7.08
CA GLU A 81 -0.61 -5.65 -8.49
C GLU A 81 -1.12 -7.09 -8.65
N ILE A 82 -2.21 -7.42 -7.95
CA ILE A 82 -2.70 -8.80 -7.78
C ILE A 82 -2.82 -9.57 -9.09
N GLU A 83 -3.53 -9.02 -10.09
CA GLU A 83 -3.77 -9.72 -11.37
C GLU A 83 -2.84 -9.21 -12.50
N PHE A 84 -1.94 -8.27 -12.18
CA PHE A 84 -1.16 -7.60 -13.22
C PHE A 84 -0.19 -8.56 -13.92
N MET A 85 -0.19 -8.53 -15.26
CA MET A 85 0.59 -9.41 -16.12
C MET A 85 0.48 -10.90 -15.76
N GLY A 86 -0.74 -11.36 -15.45
CA GLY A 86 -1.01 -12.76 -15.10
C GLY A 86 -0.38 -13.14 -13.77
N TYR A 87 -0.62 -12.34 -12.73
CA TYR A 87 -0.14 -12.54 -11.36
C TYR A 87 1.37 -12.43 -11.16
N ARG A 88 2.14 -12.07 -12.20
CA ARG A 88 3.61 -11.98 -12.17
C ARG A 88 4.13 -11.10 -11.02
N TYR A 89 3.41 -10.03 -10.70
CA TYR A 89 3.82 -9.03 -9.71
C TYR A 89 3.03 -9.13 -8.40
N MET A 90 2.25 -10.20 -8.23
CA MET A 90 1.42 -10.40 -7.05
C MET A 90 2.26 -10.50 -5.77
N ARG A 91 3.35 -11.27 -5.83
CA ARG A 91 4.29 -11.48 -4.73
C ARG A 91 5.65 -10.90 -5.11
N LEU A 92 6.10 -9.94 -4.32
CA LEU A 92 7.40 -9.31 -4.45
C LEU A 92 8.48 -10.29 -3.97
N GLN A 93 9.30 -10.76 -4.91
CA GLN A 93 10.35 -11.75 -4.71
C GLN A 93 11.74 -11.18 -4.96
N ASN A 94 11.88 -10.08 -5.72
CA ASN A 94 13.18 -9.47 -6.04
C ASN A 94 13.04 -8.00 -6.49
N GLY A 95 14.17 -7.33 -6.71
CA GLY A 95 14.20 -5.93 -7.14
C GLY A 95 13.85 -5.66 -8.61
N ASP A 96 13.96 -6.66 -9.49
CA ASP A 96 13.64 -6.49 -10.91
C ASP A 96 12.14 -6.25 -11.14
N GLU A 97 11.32 -6.71 -10.20
CA GLU A 97 9.87 -6.52 -10.19
C GLU A 97 9.44 -5.06 -9.98
N LEU A 98 10.36 -4.14 -9.66
CA LEU A 98 10.05 -2.70 -9.60
C LEU A 98 10.35 -1.99 -10.93
N ARG A 99 11.07 -2.61 -11.86
CA ARG A 99 11.59 -1.94 -13.06
C ARG A 99 10.51 -1.49 -14.03
N HIS A 100 9.32 -2.08 -14.01
CA HIS A 100 8.21 -1.65 -14.87
C HIS A 100 7.57 -0.34 -14.38
N HIS A 101 7.82 0.07 -13.14
CA HIS A 101 7.33 1.35 -12.63
C HIS A 101 8.18 2.53 -13.11
N SER A 102 7.77 3.11 -14.23
CA SER A 102 8.44 4.26 -14.86
C SER A 102 7.79 5.62 -14.56
N GLY A 103 6.67 5.64 -13.83
CA GLY A 103 5.91 6.86 -13.55
C GLY A 103 6.63 7.84 -12.62
N GLU A 104 6.44 9.14 -12.85
CA GLU A 104 7.12 10.23 -12.13
C GLU A 104 6.95 10.19 -10.60
N ALA A 105 5.77 9.82 -10.11
CA ALA A 105 5.53 9.66 -8.67
C ALA A 105 6.43 8.57 -8.07
N PHE A 106 6.56 7.44 -8.78
CA PHE A 106 7.40 6.33 -8.35
C PHE A 106 8.89 6.68 -8.45
N ARG A 107 9.32 7.42 -9.48
CA ARG A 107 10.69 7.94 -9.56
C ARG A 107 11.03 8.86 -8.40
N LYS A 108 10.08 9.70 -7.97
CA LYS A 108 10.22 10.57 -6.80
C LYS A 108 10.24 9.79 -5.48
N LEU A 109 9.48 8.71 -5.37
CA LEU A 109 9.58 7.76 -4.26
C LEU A 109 11.00 7.14 -4.19
N LEU A 110 11.53 6.64 -5.30
CA LEU A 110 12.89 6.08 -5.36
C LEU A 110 13.97 7.12 -5.05
N LEU A 111 13.78 8.38 -5.49
CA LEU A 111 14.67 9.48 -5.12
C LEU A 111 14.63 9.74 -3.62
N ALA A 112 13.44 9.81 -3.03
CA ALA A 112 13.26 9.99 -1.58
C ALA A 112 13.86 8.84 -0.76
N ALA A 113 13.84 7.61 -1.28
CA ALA A 113 14.49 6.46 -0.66
C ALA A 113 16.02 6.63 -0.56
N LYS A 114 16.65 7.11 -1.65
CA LYS A 114 18.12 7.23 -1.76
C LYS A 114 18.67 8.51 -1.14
N ASP A 115 18.00 9.63 -1.39
CA ASP A 115 18.38 10.95 -0.91
C ASP A 115 17.11 11.74 -0.51
N PRO A 116 16.68 11.60 0.76
CA PRO A 116 15.48 12.27 1.27
C PRO A 116 15.54 13.80 1.15
N LYS A 117 16.75 14.39 1.10
CA LYS A 117 16.95 15.84 0.99
C LYS A 117 16.81 16.35 -0.44
N ALA A 118 16.83 15.46 -1.43
CA ALA A 118 16.62 15.81 -2.83
C ALA A 118 15.15 16.06 -3.18
N VAL A 119 14.21 15.82 -2.25
CA VAL A 119 12.78 16.04 -2.43
C VAL A 119 12.22 16.99 -1.37
N GLU A 120 11.39 17.93 -1.81
CA GLU A 120 10.54 18.73 -0.95
C GLU A 120 9.23 17.97 -0.71
N VAL A 121 8.91 17.72 0.55
CA VAL A 121 7.70 17.00 0.94
C VAL A 121 6.77 17.94 1.70
N SER A 122 5.47 17.83 1.42
CA SER A 122 4.42 18.49 2.19
C SER A 122 3.26 17.56 2.47
N VAL A 123 2.69 17.65 3.67
CA VAL A 123 1.51 16.88 4.10
C VAL A 123 0.44 17.87 4.54
N GLY A 124 -0.75 17.78 3.95
CA GLY A 124 -1.81 18.77 4.19
C GLY A 124 -1.38 20.22 3.89
N GLY A 125 -0.51 20.40 2.89
CA GLY A 125 0.05 21.70 2.49
C GLY A 125 1.17 22.24 3.39
N LYS A 126 1.54 21.53 4.46
CA LYS A 126 2.62 21.94 5.37
C LYS A 126 3.93 21.23 5.01
N PRO A 127 5.07 21.95 4.92
CA PRO A 127 6.36 21.31 4.72
C PRO A 127 6.65 20.27 5.81
N MET A 128 7.25 19.15 5.41
CA MET A 128 7.59 18.05 6.30
C MET A 128 8.94 17.47 5.89
N ALA A 129 9.88 17.38 6.85
CA ALA A 129 11.12 16.65 6.63
C ALA A 129 10.83 15.14 6.65
N VAL A 130 11.54 14.39 5.81
CA VAL A 130 11.44 12.93 5.73
C VAL A 130 12.83 12.32 5.76
N ASP A 131 12.90 11.10 6.26
CA ASP A 131 14.12 10.31 6.51
C ASP A 131 14.33 9.20 5.47
N GLY A 132 13.41 9.06 4.51
CA GLY A 132 13.45 8.01 3.50
C GLY A 132 12.09 7.73 2.89
N ALA A 133 11.99 6.55 2.29
CA ALA A 133 10.76 6.01 1.75
C ALA A 133 10.48 4.59 2.23
N VAL A 134 9.21 4.23 2.27
CA VAL A 134 8.71 2.87 2.51
C VAL A 134 7.88 2.42 1.32
N LEU A 135 8.05 1.18 0.88
CA LEU A 135 7.18 0.57 -0.12
C LEU A 135 6.13 -0.30 0.57
N VAL A 136 4.86 -0.19 0.17
CA VAL A 136 3.84 -1.17 0.56
C VAL A 136 3.48 -2.01 -0.67
N TRP A 137 3.53 -3.33 -0.55
CA TRP A 137 3.19 -4.27 -1.62
C TRP A 137 2.04 -5.21 -1.21
N GLY A 138 1.45 -5.92 -2.19
CA GLY A 138 0.41 -6.92 -1.95
C GLY A 138 0.88 -8.06 -1.03
N ALA A 139 1.85 -8.84 -1.52
CA ALA A 139 2.53 -9.88 -0.77
C ALA A 139 4.04 -9.80 -1.00
N VAL A 140 4.86 -10.18 -0.01
CA VAL A 140 6.32 -9.98 -0.04
C VAL A 140 7.03 -11.17 0.58
N THR A 141 8.11 -11.67 -0.02
CA THR A 141 9.01 -12.65 0.60
C THR A 141 10.10 -11.96 1.43
N SER A 142 10.74 -12.68 2.36
CA SER A 142 11.91 -12.16 3.09
C SER A 142 12.99 -11.66 2.13
N ASP A 143 13.32 -12.49 1.14
CA ASP A 143 14.40 -12.23 0.19
C ASP A 143 14.05 -11.06 -0.73
N GLY A 144 12.79 -10.96 -1.15
CA GLY A 144 12.28 -9.85 -1.97
C GLY A 144 12.33 -8.52 -1.22
N ARG A 145 11.92 -8.52 0.06
CA ARG A 145 12.04 -7.36 0.95
C ARG A 145 13.48 -6.89 1.06
N GLU A 146 14.40 -7.78 1.41
CA GLU A 146 15.82 -7.45 1.56
C GLU A 146 16.45 -6.97 0.25
N ALA A 147 16.14 -7.64 -0.87
CA ALA A 147 16.66 -7.27 -2.18
C ALA A 147 16.22 -5.86 -2.58
N VAL A 148 14.93 -5.54 -2.43
CA VAL A 148 14.37 -4.23 -2.78
C VAL A 148 14.90 -3.13 -1.88
N MET A 149 14.99 -3.37 -0.57
CA MET A 149 15.58 -2.40 0.37
C MET A 149 17.03 -2.10 -0.01
N ARG A 150 17.83 -3.13 -0.30
CA ARG A 150 19.24 -2.98 -0.66
C ARG A 150 19.44 -2.27 -2.00
N GLU A 151 18.65 -2.62 -3.02
CA GLU A 151 18.82 -2.10 -4.39
C GLU A 151 18.32 -0.65 -4.53
N TYR A 152 17.18 -0.34 -3.91
CA TYR A 152 16.49 0.94 -4.09
C TYR A 152 16.66 1.90 -2.91
N GLY A 153 17.17 1.44 -1.76
CA GLY A 153 17.39 2.27 -0.57
C GLY A 153 16.14 2.47 0.27
N PHE A 154 15.09 1.66 0.11
CA PHE A 154 13.92 1.76 0.96
C PHE A 154 14.28 1.49 2.43
N ALA A 155 13.73 2.31 3.32
CA ALA A 155 13.87 2.11 4.77
C ALA A 155 13.13 0.85 5.23
N ASP A 156 12.04 0.50 4.54
CA ASP A 156 11.26 -0.70 4.78
C ASP A 156 10.43 -1.08 3.54
N VAL A 157 10.04 -2.35 3.46
CA VAL A 157 9.05 -2.87 2.52
C VAL A 157 8.01 -3.67 3.30
N LEU A 158 6.76 -3.23 3.24
CA LEU A 158 5.64 -3.79 3.99
C LEU A 158 4.70 -4.57 3.08
N SER A 159 3.93 -5.48 3.68
CA SER A 159 3.03 -6.40 2.99
C SER A 159 1.59 -6.21 3.45
N LEU A 160 0.66 -5.98 2.51
CA LEU A 160 -0.78 -5.97 2.79
C LEU A 160 -1.26 -7.32 3.34
N GLU A 161 -0.70 -8.43 2.85
CA GLU A 161 -0.98 -9.79 3.36
C GLU A 161 -0.71 -9.87 4.87
N VAL A 162 0.42 -9.33 5.32
CA VAL A 162 0.79 -9.26 6.74
C VAL A 162 -0.14 -8.32 7.51
N MET A 163 -0.38 -7.11 6.99
CA MET A 163 -1.28 -6.14 7.64
C MET A 163 -2.71 -6.69 7.81
N LEU A 164 -3.22 -7.45 6.84
CA LEU A 164 -4.52 -8.12 6.96
C LEU A 164 -4.50 -9.23 8.01
N GLY A 165 -3.40 -9.97 8.11
CA GLY A 165 -3.17 -10.94 9.20
C GLY A 165 -3.24 -10.26 10.57
N ASP A 166 -2.53 -9.16 10.72
CA ASP A 166 -2.52 -8.34 11.93
C ASP A 166 -3.91 -7.81 12.26
N LEU A 167 -4.63 -7.22 11.29
CA LEU A 167 -5.97 -6.70 11.51
C LEU A 167 -6.99 -7.78 11.89
N ARG A 168 -6.83 -9.01 11.38
CA ARG A 168 -7.63 -10.15 11.83
C ARG A 168 -7.29 -10.54 13.26
N ALA A 169 -6.00 -10.56 13.61
CA ALA A 169 -5.53 -10.95 14.94
C ALA A 169 -5.89 -9.91 16.01
N TRP A 170 -5.72 -8.63 15.72
CA TRP A 170 -5.99 -7.52 16.65
C TRP A 170 -7.48 -7.16 16.71
N ALA A 171 -8.24 -7.53 15.68
CA ALA A 171 -9.68 -7.31 15.58
C ALA A 171 -10.14 -5.89 15.97
N PRO A 172 -9.51 -4.81 15.45
CA PRO A 172 -9.87 -3.46 15.85
C PRO A 172 -11.33 -3.18 15.43
N PRO A 173 -12.19 -2.66 16.32
CA PRO A 173 -13.61 -2.49 16.03
C PRO A 173 -13.91 -1.66 14.78
N GLY A 174 -13.03 -0.70 14.44
CA GLY A 174 -13.16 0.11 13.22
C GLY A 174 -13.03 -0.71 11.94
N TRP A 175 -12.15 -1.71 11.90
CA TRP A 175 -11.90 -2.52 10.71
C TRP A 175 -13.07 -3.47 10.40
N GLN A 176 -13.57 -4.18 11.42
CA GLN A 176 -14.72 -5.07 11.26
C GLN A 176 -15.95 -4.31 10.75
N LYS A 177 -16.25 -3.16 11.37
CA LYS A 177 -17.34 -2.27 10.92
C LYS A 177 -17.15 -1.81 9.47
N ARG A 178 -15.91 -1.56 9.05
CA ARG A 178 -15.62 -1.15 7.67
C ARG A 178 -15.91 -2.27 6.68
N ILE A 179 -15.43 -3.49 6.95
CA ILE A 179 -15.66 -4.64 6.07
C ILE A 179 -17.15 -4.97 5.95
N GLU A 180 -17.88 -5.00 7.06
CA GLU A 180 -19.34 -5.23 7.03
C GLU A 180 -20.08 -4.14 6.24
N ARG A 181 -19.64 -2.88 6.33
CA ARG A 181 -20.21 -1.80 5.54
C ARG A 181 -19.96 -2.00 4.05
N LEU A 182 -18.75 -2.37 3.64
CA LEU A 182 -18.43 -2.66 2.24
C LEU A 182 -19.24 -3.85 1.72
N ARG A 183 -19.37 -4.92 2.50
CA ARG A 183 -20.22 -6.06 2.19
C ARG A 183 -21.66 -5.65 1.92
N ARG A 184 -22.24 -4.80 2.78
CA ARG A 184 -23.61 -4.28 2.58
C ARG A 184 -23.74 -3.47 1.30
N TYR A 185 -22.78 -2.59 0.98
CA TYR A 185 -22.83 -1.81 -0.26
C TYR A 185 -22.77 -2.69 -1.51
N SER A 186 -21.91 -3.70 -1.50
CA SER A 186 -21.83 -4.67 -2.60
C SER A 186 -23.14 -5.46 -2.75
N ASN A 187 -23.71 -5.93 -1.64
CA ASN A 187 -25.00 -6.63 -1.67
C ASN A 187 -26.12 -5.73 -2.19
N GLN A 188 -26.22 -4.48 -1.74
CA GLN A 188 -27.20 -3.52 -2.25
C GLN A 188 -27.11 -3.31 -3.77
N LEU A 189 -25.90 -3.25 -4.32
CA LEU A 189 -25.72 -3.19 -5.77
C LEU A 189 -26.27 -4.44 -6.47
N PHE A 190 -25.95 -5.63 -5.95
CA PHE A 190 -26.44 -6.88 -6.53
C PHE A 190 -27.95 -7.05 -6.39
N ASP A 191 -28.51 -6.70 -5.23
CA ASP A 191 -29.95 -6.75 -4.97
C ASP A 191 -30.70 -5.82 -5.93
N TYR A 192 -30.18 -4.61 -6.18
CA TYR A 192 -30.74 -3.69 -7.18
C TYR A 192 -30.70 -4.28 -8.60
N LEU A 193 -29.58 -4.88 -9.01
CA LEU A 193 -29.42 -5.49 -10.34
C LEU A 193 -30.29 -6.74 -10.54
N LEU A 194 -30.58 -7.48 -9.46
CA LEU A 194 -31.44 -8.66 -9.47
C LEU A 194 -32.93 -8.32 -9.29
N GLY A 195 -33.26 -7.08 -8.90
CA GLY A 195 -34.63 -6.68 -8.55
C GLY A 195 -35.12 -7.29 -7.24
N THR A 196 -34.22 -7.58 -6.30
CA THR A 196 -34.51 -8.21 -5.00
C THR A 196 -34.39 -7.24 -3.81
N GLY A 197 -34.47 -5.93 -4.05
CA GLY A 197 -34.32 -4.86 -3.05
C GLY A 197 -35.61 -4.32 -2.46
#